data_AF-K1ZIL6-F1
#
_entry.id   AF-K1ZIL6-F1
#
_cell.length_a   1.000
_cell.length_b   1.000
_cell.length_c   1.000
_cell.angle_alpha   90.00
_cell.angle_beta   90.00
_cell.angle_gamma   90.00
#
_symmetry.space_group_name_H-M   'P 1'
#
loop_
_entity.id
_entity.type
_entity.pdbx_description
1 polymer ?
#
loop_
_entity_poly.entity_id
_entity_poly.type
_entity_poly.pdbx_seq_one_letter_code
_entity_poly.pdbx_strand_id
1 'polypeptide(L)'
;MPSNNLSENNYIFEIESKAIPAVVKLSGIQSRISNMISSLGYDPYRVKWWTRNDLISQATQKNIPTQQHITRAATQQLLSRLKKESVRAIPTYLYHIPGRPTDCDDRNYIIVQEKLSRFSSLASLSSQQKIKALKHLNLKELYEALKYANLWNLTDKNLWINNNYDIAYPDGEKPNNEGHGAYARWNVAILGNDLEKAKFNVRNWFDGGHRAFEKVLQRYLPERVAEWMQLYEQDPTVK
;
A
#
# COMPACT_ATOMS: atom_id res chain seq x y z
N MET A 1 -21.31 -5.29 3.78
CA MET A 1 -20.92 -4.46 2.63
C MET A 1 -19.66 -5.07 2.04
N PRO A 2 -19.48 -5.14 0.71
CA PRO A 2 -18.24 -5.65 0.15
C PRO A 2 -17.09 -4.78 0.69
N SER A 3 -16.09 -5.43 1.28
CA SER A 3 -14.89 -4.77 1.80
C SER A 3 -14.21 -4.03 0.64
N ASN A 4 -14.29 -2.71 0.61
CA ASN A 4 -13.56 -1.90 -0.36
C ASN A 4 -12.05 -2.10 -0.12
N ASN A 5 -11.45 -2.98 -0.91
CA ASN A 5 -10.01 -3.18 -0.99
C ASN A 5 -9.59 -3.00 -2.46
N LEU A 6 -8.48 -2.30 -2.69
CA LEU A 6 -8.03 -1.89 -4.03
C LEU A 6 -7.33 -2.98 -4.83
N SER A 7 -6.98 -4.12 -4.25
CA SER A 7 -6.72 -5.31 -5.07
C SER A 7 -8.02 -6.09 -5.21
N GLU A 8 -8.85 -5.62 -6.15
CA GLU A 8 -10.10 -6.26 -6.59
C GLU A 8 -9.87 -7.74 -6.99
N ASN A 9 -8.61 -8.11 -7.20
CA ASN A 9 -8.15 -9.41 -7.65
C ASN A 9 -7.60 -10.29 -6.52
N ASN A 10 -7.76 -9.92 -5.26
CA ASN A 10 -7.40 -10.75 -4.10
C ASN A 10 -8.60 -11.54 -3.57
N TYR A 11 -8.32 -12.70 -2.97
CA TYR A 11 -9.31 -13.36 -2.13
C TYR A 11 -9.23 -12.79 -0.71
N ILE A 12 -10.39 -12.35 -0.20
CA ILE A 12 -10.52 -11.74 1.12
C ILE A 12 -11.57 -12.52 1.89
N PHE A 13 -11.20 -13.00 3.07
CA PHE A 13 -12.10 -13.72 3.95
C PHE A 13 -12.17 -12.99 5.28
N GLU A 14 -13.38 -12.77 5.77
CA GLU A 14 -13.59 -12.23 7.11
C GLU A 14 -13.78 -13.39 8.08
N ILE A 15 -13.00 -13.38 9.16
CA ILE A 15 -13.15 -14.29 10.29
C ILE A 15 -13.89 -13.53 11.39
N GLU A 16 -15.16 -13.87 11.57
CA GLU A 16 -16.00 -13.34 12.65
C GLU A 16 -15.84 -14.20 13.91
N SER A 17 -14.64 -14.18 14.49
CA SER A 17 -14.35 -14.83 15.78
C SER A 17 -14.58 -13.84 16.93
N LYS A 18 -15.19 -14.32 18.02
CA LYS A 18 -15.31 -13.55 19.27
C LYS A 18 -13.95 -13.29 19.94
N ALA A 19 -12.96 -14.14 19.69
CA ALA A 19 -11.64 -14.01 20.30
C ALA A 19 -10.75 -13.02 19.54
N ILE A 20 -10.66 -13.17 18.21
CA ILE A 20 -9.84 -12.30 17.35
C ILE A 20 -10.56 -12.14 16.00
N PRO A 21 -11.35 -11.08 15.81
CA PRO A 21 -11.93 -10.80 14.50
C PRO A 21 -10.80 -10.41 13.53
N ALA A 22 -10.73 -11.07 12.39
CA ALA A 22 -9.61 -10.92 11.47
C ALA A 22 -10.06 -10.90 10.00
N VAL A 23 -9.20 -10.37 9.15
CA VAL A 23 -9.31 -10.41 7.70
C VAL A 23 -8.12 -11.20 7.16
N VAL A 24 -8.41 -12.31 6.49
CA VAL A 24 -7.42 -13.11 5.76
C VAL A 24 -7.37 -12.60 4.34
N LYS A 25 -6.16 -12.32 3.84
CA LYS A 25 -5.92 -11.87 2.47
C LYS A 25 -4.97 -12.82 1.78
N LEU A 26 -5.41 -13.33 0.63
CA LEU A 26 -4.63 -14.19 -0.26
C LEU A 26 -4.52 -13.49 -1.61
N SER A 27 -3.31 -13.52 -2.19
CA SER A 27 -3.14 -13.07 -3.56
C SER A 27 -3.98 -13.93 -4.51
N GLY A 28 -4.85 -13.32 -5.28
CA GLY A 28 -5.56 -14.04 -6.34
C GLY A 28 -4.68 -14.25 -7.56
N ILE A 29 -5.05 -15.21 -8.41
CA ILE A 29 -4.29 -15.55 -9.61
C ILE A 29 -4.11 -14.32 -10.52
N GLN A 30 -5.17 -13.52 -10.67
CA GLN A 30 -5.13 -12.31 -11.48
C GLN A 30 -4.18 -11.26 -10.91
N SER A 31 -4.21 -11.04 -9.59
CA SER A 31 -3.27 -10.14 -8.89
C SER A 31 -1.82 -10.58 -9.13
N ARG A 32 -1.53 -11.88 -8.95
CA ARG A 32 -0.20 -12.45 -9.22
C ARG A 32 0.23 -12.26 -10.66
N ILE A 33 -0.63 -12.53 -11.63
CA ILE A 33 -0.32 -12.34 -13.06
C ILE A 33 -0.04 -10.87 -13.37
N SER A 34 -0.87 -9.95 -12.86
CA SER A 34 -0.65 -8.51 -13.02
C SER A 34 0.70 -8.07 -12.44
N ASN A 35 1.06 -8.57 -11.26
CA ASN A 35 2.36 -8.30 -10.64
C ASN A 35 3.53 -8.88 -11.45
N MET A 36 3.40 -10.11 -11.97
CA MET A 36 4.43 -10.71 -12.81
C MET A 36 4.60 -9.92 -14.12
N ILE A 37 3.51 -9.55 -14.79
CA ILE A 37 3.57 -8.68 -15.99
C ILE A 37 4.24 -7.34 -15.64
N SER A 38 3.85 -6.74 -14.52
CA SER A 38 4.38 -5.44 -14.13
C SER A 38 5.84 -5.50 -13.65
N SER A 39 6.30 -6.64 -13.13
CA SER A 39 7.71 -6.89 -12.79
C SER A 39 8.62 -6.99 -14.01
N LEU A 40 8.06 -7.19 -15.20
CA LEU A 40 8.81 -7.27 -16.46
C LEU A 40 9.11 -5.89 -17.10
N GLY A 41 8.79 -4.77 -16.44
CA GLY A 41 8.99 -3.44 -17.00
C GLY A 41 7.99 -3.06 -18.08
N TYR A 42 6.84 -3.73 -18.11
CA TYR A 42 5.82 -3.52 -19.11
C TYR A 42 4.99 -2.26 -18.84
N ASP A 43 4.92 -1.37 -19.84
CA ASP A 43 4.02 -0.21 -19.87
C ASP A 43 2.89 -0.46 -20.90
N PRO A 44 1.64 -0.69 -20.45
CA PRO A 44 0.50 -0.94 -21.34
C PRO A 44 0.17 0.21 -22.29
N TYR A 45 0.72 1.40 -22.07
CA TYR A 45 0.48 2.58 -22.88
C TYR A 45 1.58 2.85 -23.92
N ARG A 46 2.72 2.12 -23.86
CA ARG A 46 3.87 2.36 -24.76
C ARG A 46 4.13 1.24 -25.77
N VAL A 47 3.72 0.00 -25.49
CA VAL A 47 4.11 -1.13 -26.34
C VAL A 47 2.99 -1.50 -27.31
N LYS A 48 3.06 -1.01 -28.55
CA LYS A 48 2.18 -1.43 -29.67
C LYS A 48 2.43 -2.86 -30.16
N TRP A 49 3.51 -3.51 -29.71
CA TRP A 49 4.06 -4.72 -30.34
C TRP A 49 3.62 -6.04 -29.69
N TRP A 50 3.08 -6.01 -28.48
CA TRP A 50 2.76 -7.23 -27.72
C TRP A 50 1.27 -7.27 -27.40
N THR A 51 0.63 -8.40 -27.65
CA THR A 51 -0.76 -8.61 -27.26
C THR A 51 -0.86 -8.93 -25.77
N ARG A 52 -2.05 -8.75 -25.19
CA ARG A 52 -2.34 -9.18 -23.80
C ARG A 52 -1.94 -10.64 -23.53
N ASN A 53 -2.13 -11.52 -24.51
CA ASN A 53 -1.82 -12.94 -24.37
C ASN A 53 -0.32 -13.20 -24.35
N ASP A 54 0.46 -12.49 -25.15
CA ASP A 54 1.92 -12.59 -25.16
C ASP A 54 2.51 -12.20 -23.80
N LEU A 55 1.93 -11.17 -23.17
CA LEU A 55 2.34 -10.69 -21.86
C LEU A 55 2.04 -11.69 -20.75
N ILE A 56 0.85 -12.28 -20.76
CA ILE A 56 0.48 -13.34 -19.81
C ILE A 56 1.40 -14.55 -20.00
N SER A 57 1.66 -14.94 -21.25
CA SER A 57 2.55 -16.06 -21.57
C SER A 57 3.97 -15.83 -21.03
N GLN A 58 4.56 -14.66 -21.27
CA GLN A 58 5.90 -14.36 -20.78
C GLN A 58 5.98 -14.23 -19.25
N ALA A 59 4.98 -13.60 -18.63
CA ALA A 59 4.90 -13.46 -17.18
C ALA A 59 4.81 -14.83 -16.48
N THR A 60 4.05 -15.76 -17.06
CA THR A 60 3.87 -17.11 -16.50
C THR A 60 5.08 -18.02 -16.75
N GLN A 61 5.83 -17.84 -17.85
CA GLN A 61 7.03 -18.62 -18.15
C GLN A 61 8.24 -18.30 -17.26
N LYS A 62 8.39 -17.04 -16.82
CA LYS A 62 9.58 -16.59 -16.07
C LYS A 62 9.54 -16.89 -14.56
N ASN A 63 8.43 -17.42 -14.06
CA ASN A 63 8.25 -17.81 -12.65
C ASN A 63 8.69 -16.74 -11.62
N ILE A 64 8.41 -15.47 -11.90
CA ILE A 64 8.89 -14.34 -11.10
C ILE A 64 8.18 -14.35 -9.74
N PRO A 65 8.92 -14.29 -8.62
CA PRO A 65 8.30 -14.22 -7.31
C PRO A 65 7.47 -12.96 -7.15
N THR A 66 6.24 -13.11 -6.65
CA THR A 66 5.35 -11.98 -6.34
C THR A 66 5.40 -11.70 -4.85
N GLN A 67 5.59 -10.45 -4.43
CA GLN A 67 5.72 -10.09 -3.00
C GLN A 67 4.79 -8.96 -2.55
N GLN A 68 3.80 -8.63 -3.37
CA GLN A 68 2.92 -7.49 -3.13
C GLN A 68 2.14 -7.61 -1.82
N HIS A 69 1.67 -8.81 -1.47
CA HIS A 69 0.89 -8.99 -0.25
C HIS A 69 1.79 -9.07 0.97
N ILE A 70 2.98 -9.65 0.83
CA ILE A 70 3.92 -9.78 1.95
C ILE A 70 4.46 -8.42 2.41
N THR A 71 4.60 -7.44 1.52
CA THR A 71 5.03 -6.08 1.89
C THR A 71 4.07 -5.40 2.87
N ARG A 72 2.82 -5.86 2.94
CA ARG A 72 1.85 -5.41 3.92
C ARG A 72 2.33 -5.71 5.34
N ALA A 73 2.77 -6.95 5.60
CA ALA A 73 3.30 -7.33 6.91
C ALA A 73 4.53 -6.49 7.28
N ALA A 74 5.45 -6.30 6.33
CA ALA A 74 6.63 -5.44 6.53
C ALA A 74 6.24 -3.98 6.85
N THR A 75 5.26 -3.44 6.13
CA THR A 75 4.75 -2.07 6.36
C THR A 75 4.17 -1.92 7.77
N GLN A 76 3.36 -2.88 8.22
CA GLN A 76 2.78 -2.84 9.57
C GLN A 76 3.84 -3.03 10.67
N GLN A 77 4.85 -3.86 10.40
CA GLN A 77 6.00 -3.99 11.30
C GLN A 77 6.75 -2.67 11.43
N LEU A 78 7.00 -1.94 10.34
CA LEU A 78 7.62 -0.61 10.38
C LEU A 78 6.75 0.40 11.15
N LEU A 79 5.44 0.42 10.90
CA LEU A 79 4.50 1.27 11.64
C LEU A 79 4.55 0.98 13.15
N SER A 80 4.65 -0.29 13.56
CA SER A 80 4.71 -0.64 14.99
C SER A 80 5.97 -0.11 15.68
N ARG A 81 7.08 0.07 14.93
CA ARG A 81 8.36 0.56 15.45
C ARG A 81 8.37 2.08 15.61
N LEU A 82 7.56 2.81 14.86
CA LEU A 82 7.45 4.27 14.92
C LEU A 82 6.89 4.79 16.24
N LYS A 83 6.16 3.95 17.00
CA LYS A 83 5.57 4.27 18.32
C LYS A 83 4.88 5.65 18.37
N LYS A 84 4.06 5.97 17.37
CA LYS A 84 3.31 7.24 17.28
C LYS A 84 1.98 7.15 18.01
N GLU A 85 1.48 8.29 18.46
CA GLU A 85 0.24 8.35 19.24
C GLU A 85 -0.99 8.19 18.36
N SER A 86 -1.02 8.88 17.21
CA SER A 86 -2.18 8.89 16.31
C SER A 86 -2.09 7.86 15.18
N VAL A 87 -0.91 7.41 14.76
CA VAL A 87 -0.77 6.41 13.69
C VAL A 87 -0.68 5.00 14.29
N ARG A 88 -1.72 4.21 14.08
CA ARG A 88 -1.85 2.84 14.62
C ARG A 88 -1.38 1.82 13.60
N ALA A 89 -0.38 1.05 14.00
CA ALA A 89 -0.06 -0.20 13.32
C ALA A 89 -1.18 -1.21 13.59
N ILE A 90 -1.48 -2.00 12.56
CA ILE A 90 -2.54 -3.00 12.62
C ILE A 90 -1.87 -4.35 12.79
N PRO A 91 -2.19 -5.11 13.85
CA PRO A 91 -1.63 -6.45 14.02
C PRO A 91 -1.84 -7.28 12.76
N THR A 92 -0.72 -7.64 12.14
CA THR A 92 -0.67 -8.29 10.83
C THR A 92 0.37 -9.37 10.88
N TYR A 93 -0.04 -10.58 10.52
CA TYR A 93 0.73 -11.80 10.63
C TYR A 93 0.91 -12.40 9.25
N LEU A 94 2.08 -12.98 9.04
CA LEU A 94 2.46 -13.70 7.83
C LEU A 94 2.57 -15.18 8.20
N TYR A 95 1.75 -16.03 7.59
CA TYR A 95 1.78 -17.48 7.83
C TYR A 95 2.23 -18.22 6.58
N HIS A 96 3.17 -19.14 6.74
CA HIS A 96 3.62 -20.03 5.67
C HIS A 96 2.56 -21.09 5.36
N ILE A 97 2.36 -21.38 4.08
CA ILE A 97 1.44 -22.42 3.63
C ILE A 97 2.16 -23.77 3.73
N PRO A 98 1.64 -24.74 4.51
CA PRO A 98 2.27 -26.05 4.64
C PRO A 98 2.51 -26.72 3.30
N GLY A 99 3.69 -27.32 3.12
CA GLY A 99 4.10 -28.00 1.89
C GLY A 99 4.50 -27.08 0.73
N ARG A 100 4.53 -25.75 0.93
CA ARG A 100 5.10 -24.81 -0.04
C ARG A 100 6.57 -24.51 0.26
N PRO A 101 7.34 -24.06 -0.76
CA PRO A 101 8.66 -23.47 -0.54
C PRO A 101 8.67 -22.35 0.51
N THR A 102 9.80 -22.11 1.18
CA THR A 102 9.92 -21.12 2.27
C THR A 102 10.36 -19.74 1.81
N ASP A 103 10.67 -19.56 0.51
CA ASP A 103 10.95 -18.25 -0.07
C ASP A 103 9.74 -17.33 0.07
N CYS A 104 10.04 -16.10 0.46
CA CYS A 104 9.08 -15.05 0.78
C CYS A 104 8.33 -14.60 -0.50
N ASP A 105 7.27 -15.33 -0.87
CA ASP A 105 6.45 -15.15 -2.08
C ASP A 105 4.94 -15.26 -1.73
N ASP A 106 4.11 -14.42 -2.35
CA ASP A 106 2.65 -14.36 -2.21
C ASP A 106 1.92 -15.68 -2.53
N ARG A 107 2.60 -16.66 -3.15
CA ARG A 107 2.13 -18.04 -3.40
C ARG A 107 2.41 -18.99 -2.23
N ASN A 108 3.39 -18.65 -1.41
CA ASN A 108 3.89 -19.49 -0.32
C ASN A 108 3.37 -19.03 1.05
N TYR A 109 2.84 -17.81 1.15
CA TYR A 109 2.39 -17.23 2.41
C TYR A 109 0.99 -16.61 2.32
N ILE A 110 0.34 -16.52 3.48
CA ILE A 110 -0.95 -15.87 3.68
C ILE A 110 -0.81 -14.71 4.68
N ILE A 111 -1.57 -13.64 4.46
CA ILE A 111 -1.66 -12.52 5.42
C ILE A 111 -2.93 -12.65 6.24
N VAL A 112 -2.79 -12.53 7.56
CA VAL A 112 -3.90 -12.39 8.49
C VAL A 112 -3.75 -11.06 9.22
N GLN A 113 -4.74 -10.19 9.10
CA GLN A 113 -4.74 -8.86 9.70
C GLN A 113 -5.93 -8.70 10.64
N GLU A 114 -5.75 -8.05 11.78
CA GLU A 114 -6.86 -7.76 12.69
C GLU A 114 -7.93 -6.90 12.01
N LYS A 115 -9.22 -7.21 12.26
CA LYS A 115 -10.33 -6.45 11.70
C LYS A 115 -10.42 -5.09 12.39
N LEU A 116 -10.41 -4.03 11.59
CA LEU A 116 -10.50 -2.63 12.04
C LEU A 116 -11.92 -2.22 12.44
N SER A 117 -12.53 -2.92 13.40
CA SER A 117 -13.93 -2.73 13.81
C SER A 117 -14.27 -1.34 14.33
N ARG A 118 -13.29 -0.58 14.82
CA ARG A 118 -13.45 0.78 15.37
C ARG A 118 -13.04 1.90 14.41
N PHE A 119 -12.60 1.56 13.20
CA PHE A 119 -12.19 2.53 12.20
C PHE A 119 -13.16 2.52 11.02
N SER A 120 -13.30 3.67 10.39
CA SER A 120 -14.00 3.82 9.12
C SER A 120 -13.03 4.34 8.07
N SER A 121 -13.10 3.81 6.85
CA SER A 121 -12.41 4.41 5.70
C SER A 121 -12.88 5.86 5.54
N LEU A 122 -11.96 6.82 5.33
CA LEU A 122 -12.29 8.23 5.14
C LEU A 122 -13.32 8.42 4.01
N ALA A 123 -13.21 7.63 2.94
CA ALA A 123 -14.13 7.63 1.81
C ALA A 123 -15.59 7.38 2.24
N SER A 124 -15.80 6.54 3.26
CA SER A 124 -17.14 6.16 3.76
C SER A 124 -17.81 7.22 4.64
N LEU A 125 -17.06 8.18 5.17
CA LEU A 125 -17.58 9.23 6.04
C LEU A 125 -18.38 10.28 5.27
N SER A 126 -19.29 11.01 5.93
CA SER A 126 -19.94 12.18 5.31
C SER A 126 -18.92 13.30 5.05
N SER A 127 -19.22 14.25 4.16
CA SER A 127 -18.30 15.37 3.88
C SER A 127 -17.93 16.17 5.15
N GLN A 128 -18.89 16.41 6.04
CA GLN A 128 -18.64 17.10 7.30
C GLN A 128 -17.75 16.28 8.24
N GLN A 129 -17.94 14.97 8.29
CA GLN A 129 -17.09 14.06 9.06
C GLN A 129 -15.67 14.00 8.48
N LYS A 130 -15.52 13.96 7.14
CA LYS A 130 -14.22 14.02 6.46
C LYS A 130 -13.46 15.29 6.84
N ILE A 131 -14.09 16.46 6.70
CA ILE A 131 -13.52 17.76 7.11
C ILE A 131 -13.09 17.74 8.57
N LYS A 132 -13.98 17.30 9.47
CA LYS A 132 -13.69 17.24 10.91
C LYS A 132 -12.49 16.34 11.21
N ALA A 133 -12.44 15.15 10.60
CA ALA A 133 -11.35 14.20 10.77
C ALA A 133 -10.02 14.77 10.26
N LEU A 134 -10.01 15.31 9.04
CA LEU A 134 -8.81 15.92 8.44
C LEU A 134 -8.32 17.15 9.22
N LYS A 135 -9.22 17.89 9.88
CA LYS A 135 -8.84 19.04 10.72
C LYS A 135 -8.10 18.64 11.99
N HIS A 136 -8.47 17.51 12.61
CA HIS A 136 -7.84 17.01 13.84
C HIS A 136 -6.67 16.06 13.58
N LEU A 137 -6.41 15.72 12.32
CA LEU A 137 -5.33 14.84 11.92
C LEU A 137 -3.96 15.44 12.26
N ASN A 138 -3.09 14.66 12.90
CA ASN A 138 -1.70 15.07 13.09
C ASN A 138 -0.90 14.83 11.80
N LEU A 139 -0.76 15.89 10.98
CA LEU A 139 -0.09 15.80 9.68
C LEU A 139 1.39 15.45 9.80
N LYS A 140 2.06 15.92 10.86
CA LYS A 140 3.46 15.60 11.10
C LYS A 140 3.65 14.10 11.38
N GLU A 141 2.83 13.52 12.25
CA GLU A 141 2.91 12.07 12.52
C GLU A 141 2.55 11.23 11.28
N LEU A 142 1.55 11.64 10.51
CA LEU A 142 1.20 10.96 9.26
C LEU A 142 2.35 11.05 8.24
N TYR A 143 3.01 12.21 8.13
CA TYR A 143 4.16 12.41 7.26
C TYR A 143 5.35 11.55 7.67
N GLU A 144 5.67 11.48 8.96
CA GLU A 144 6.72 10.62 9.48
C GLU A 144 6.41 9.13 9.23
N ALA A 145 5.14 8.72 9.38
CA ALA A 145 4.70 7.38 9.06
C ALA A 145 4.78 7.07 7.56
N LEU A 146 4.35 8.01 6.71
CA LEU A 146 4.48 7.96 5.25
C LEU A 146 5.93 7.65 4.86
N LYS A 147 6.88 8.42 5.37
CA LYS A 147 8.30 8.29 5.06
C LYS A 147 8.90 6.99 5.59
N TYR A 148 8.68 6.68 6.86
CA TYR A 148 9.38 5.57 7.50
C TYR A 148 8.80 4.21 7.11
N ALA A 149 7.48 4.12 6.92
CA ALA A 149 6.82 2.86 6.51
C ALA A 149 6.53 2.78 5.00
N ASN A 150 6.89 3.81 4.23
CA ASN A 150 6.66 3.92 2.79
C ASN A 150 5.19 3.73 2.42
N LEU A 151 4.31 4.57 2.99
CA LEU A 151 2.87 4.51 2.75
C LEU A 151 2.54 5.09 1.37
N TRP A 152 2.60 4.24 0.34
CA TRP A 152 2.64 4.70 -1.06
C TRP A 152 1.31 5.15 -1.67
N ASN A 153 0.18 4.86 -1.04
CA ASN A 153 -1.16 5.12 -1.59
C ASN A 153 -2.13 5.62 -0.52
N LEU A 154 -1.82 6.76 0.10
CA LEU A 154 -2.65 7.44 1.11
C LEU A 154 -3.86 8.16 0.48
N THR A 155 -4.79 7.38 -0.07
CA THR A 155 -6.08 7.88 -0.58
C THR A 155 -7.14 7.87 0.51
N ASP A 156 -8.28 8.52 0.26
CA ASP A 156 -9.45 8.47 1.14
C ASP A 156 -9.99 7.05 1.35
N LYS A 157 -9.77 6.13 0.40
CA LYS A 157 -10.13 4.71 0.54
C LYS A 157 -9.22 3.96 1.53
N ASN A 158 -7.93 4.28 1.52
CA ASN A 158 -6.90 3.57 2.27
C ASN A 158 -6.54 4.23 3.61
N LEU A 159 -6.99 5.47 3.83
CA LEU A 159 -6.88 6.13 5.12
C LEU A 159 -8.10 5.80 5.98
N TRP A 160 -7.89 5.11 7.09
CA TRP A 160 -8.95 4.73 8.01
C TRP A 160 -8.82 5.54 9.29
N ILE A 161 -9.93 6.07 9.79
CA ILE A 161 -9.94 6.97 10.95
C ILE A 161 -10.99 6.49 11.95
N ASN A 162 -10.68 6.59 13.24
CA ASN A 162 -11.65 6.32 14.32
C ASN A 162 -12.18 7.62 14.95
N ASN A 163 -13.06 7.49 15.95
CA ASN A 163 -13.67 8.64 16.62
C ASN A 163 -12.67 9.49 17.44
N ASN A 164 -11.51 8.94 17.79
CA ASN A 164 -10.42 9.64 18.48
C ASN A 164 -9.45 10.31 17.51
N TYR A 165 -9.73 10.27 16.21
CA TYR A 165 -8.84 10.75 15.15
C TYR A 165 -7.52 9.97 15.03
N ASP A 166 -7.44 8.77 15.60
CA ASP A 166 -6.37 7.83 15.28
C ASP A 166 -6.51 7.40 13.80
N ILE A 167 -5.37 7.17 13.16
CA ILE A 167 -5.23 6.76 11.78
C ILE A 167 -4.79 5.31 11.75
N ALA A 168 -5.45 4.51 10.92
CA ALA A 168 -4.99 3.20 10.50
C ALA A 168 -4.77 3.20 8.99
N TYR A 169 -3.72 2.50 8.56
CA TYR A 169 -3.45 2.27 7.14
C TYR A 169 -3.49 0.76 6.88
N PRO A 170 -4.67 0.18 6.60
CA PRO A 170 -4.79 -1.26 6.36
C PRO A 170 -4.00 -1.70 5.14
N ASP A 171 -3.81 -0.84 4.14
CA ASP A 171 -3.35 -1.26 2.83
C ASP A 171 -1.84 -1.06 2.57
N GLY A 172 -1.00 -1.92 3.15
CA GLY A 172 0.46 -1.90 2.91
C GLY A 172 0.96 -2.68 1.68
N GLU A 173 0.08 -3.08 0.77
CA GLU A 173 0.44 -3.86 -0.42
C GLU A 173 1.18 -2.98 -1.42
N LYS A 174 2.38 -3.35 -1.86
CA LYS A 174 3.19 -2.55 -2.80
C LYS A 174 3.36 -3.33 -4.10
N PRO A 175 3.15 -2.72 -5.27
CA PRO A 175 3.24 -3.44 -6.54
C PRO A 175 4.64 -4.00 -6.76
N ASN A 176 4.75 -5.18 -7.40
CA ASN A 176 6.00 -5.92 -7.59
C ASN A 176 6.87 -5.41 -8.76
N ASN A 177 6.74 -4.14 -9.14
CA ASN A 177 7.12 -3.65 -10.48
C ASN A 177 8.62 -3.41 -10.60
N GLU A 178 9.32 -3.98 -11.59
CA GLU A 178 10.63 -3.55 -12.10
C GLU A 178 10.35 -2.78 -13.42
N GLY A 179 10.83 -1.54 -13.71
CA GLY A 179 10.49 -0.90 -15.01
C GLY A 179 10.99 0.53 -15.31
N HIS A 180 11.36 0.83 -16.56
CA HIS A 180 11.97 2.11 -17.01
C HIS A 180 11.01 2.97 -17.84
N GLY A 181 11.08 4.31 -17.71
CA GLY A 181 10.53 5.28 -18.69
C GLY A 181 9.80 6.50 -18.10
N ALA A 182 9.69 7.57 -18.89
CA ALA A 182 9.17 8.90 -18.47
C ALA A 182 7.65 9.01 -18.20
N TYR A 183 6.85 7.96 -18.46
CA TYR A 183 5.40 7.93 -18.16
C TYR A 183 4.99 6.78 -17.24
N ALA A 184 5.93 5.95 -16.82
CA ALA A 184 5.63 4.93 -15.86
C ALA A 184 5.60 5.59 -14.49
N ARG A 185 4.39 5.95 -14.06
CA ARG A 185 4.14 6.66 -12.79
C ARG A 185 4.56 5.85 -11.56
N TRP A 186 5.06 4.62 -11.72
CA TRP A 186 5.49 3.70 -10.67
C TRP A 186 6.59 2.77 -11.20
N ASN A 187 7.84 3.16 -11.05
CA ASN A 187 9.01 2.42 -11.56
C ASN A 187 9.86 1.82 -10.44
N VAL A 188 9.99 0.48 -10.48
CA VAL A 188 11.09 -0.42 -10.05
C VAL A 188 11.04 -1.15 -8.69
N ALA A 189 11.51 -2.42 -8.67
CA ALA A 189 11.03 -3.52 -7.83
C ALA A 189 11.61 -3.55 -6.41
N ILE A 190 10.99 -4.38 -5.55
CA ILE A 190 11.37 -4.51 -4.14
C ILE A 190 12.62 -5.36 -3.95
N LEU A 191 13.03 -6.22 -4.90
CA LEU A 191 14.22 -7.06 -4.74
C LEU A 191 14.94 -7.34 -6.07
N GLY A 192 15.65 -6.34 -6.57
CA GLY A 192 16.85 -6.57 -7.38
C GLY A 192 18.07 -6.44 -6.48
N ASN A 193 19.17 -7.16 -6.76
CA ASN A 193 20.45 -7.12 -6.03
C ASN A 193 21.18 -5.74 -6.09
N ASP A 194 20.44 -4.65 -6.32
CA ASP A 194 20.91 -3.32 -6.63
C ASP A 194 20.35 -2.33 -5.58
N LEU A 195 21.14 -2.08 -4.55
CA LEU A 195 20.79 -1.24 -3.40
C LEU A 195 20.47 0.22 -3.80
N GLU A 196 21.07 0.72 -4.88
CA GLU A 196 20.81 2.08 -5.35
C GLU A 196 19.42 2.19 -6.01
N LYS A 197 19.00 1.17 -6.76
CA LYS A 197 17.61 1.09 -7.26
C LYS A 197 16.61 0.99 -6.11
N ALA A 198 16.90 0.19 -5.08
CA ALA A 198 16.01 0.05 -3.92
C ALA A 198 15.77 1.40 -3.20
N LYS A 199 16.80 2.24 -3.05
CA LYS A 199 16.67 3.60 -2.45
C LYS A 199 15.77 4.52 -3.29
N PHE A 200 15.91 4.49 -4.62
CA PHE A 200 15.06 5.27 -5.52
C PHE A 200 13.57 4.85 -5.44
N ASN A 201 13.30 3.55 -5.23
CA ASN A 201 11.94 3.00 -5.14
C ASN A 201 11.22 3.42 -3.86
N VAL A 202 11.94 3.38 -2.73
CA VAL A 202 11.48 3.88 -1.43
C VAL A 202 11.05 5.35 -1.54
N ARG A 203 11.83 6.17 -2.23
CA ARG A 203 11.50 7.58 -2.47
C ARG A 203 10.24 7.74 -3.34
N ASN A 204 10.10 7.00 -4.43
CA ASN A 204 8.91 7.09 -5.30
C ASN A 204 7.61 6.70 -4.58
N TRP A 205 7.65 5.70 -3.69
CA TRP A 205 6.50 5.36 -2.87
C TRP A 205 6.15 6.47 -1.89
N PHE A 206 7.15 6.99 -1.20
CA PHE A 206 6.96 8.15 -0.34
C PHE A 206 6.36 9.34 -1.11
N ASP A 207 6.91 9.71 -2.27
CA ASP A 207 6.41 10.81 -3.12
C ASP A 207 4.98 10.54 -3.62
N GLY A 208 4.71 9.31 -4.03
CA GLY A 208 3.41 8.87 -4.50
C GLY A 208 2.34 8.95 -3.42
N GLY A 209 2.67 8.49 -2.21
CA GLY A 209 1.79 8.59 -1.05
C GLY A 209 1.58 10.04 -0.62
N HIS A 210 2.64 10.86 -0.68
CA HIS A 210 2.57 12.28 -0.38
C HIS A 210 1.58 12.99 -1.31
N ARG A 211 1.73 12.81 -2.63
CA ARG A 211 0.85 13.40 -3.64
C ARG A 211 -0.57 12.84 -3.60
N ALA A 212 -0.74 11.57 -3.24
CA ALA A 212 -2.06 10.98 -3.06
C ALA A 212 -2.81 11.66 -1.90
N PHE A 213 -2.12 11.89 -0.78
CA PHE A 213 -2.73 12.55 0.37
C PHE A 213 -2.93 14.05 0.16
N GLU A 214 -2.03 14.72 -0.55
CA GLU A 214 -2.19 16.11 -1.00
C GLU A 214 -3.53 16.29 -1.73
N LYS A 215 -3.90 15.36 -2.63
CA LYS A 215 -5.20 15.38 -3.33
C LYS A 215 -6.38 15.18 -2.40
N VAL A 216 -6.23 14.39 -1.33
CA VAL A 216 -7.27 14.23 -0.29
C VAL A 216 -7.49 15.56 0.42
N LEU A 217 -6.41 16.26 0.79
CA LEU A 217 -6.49 17.59 1.40
C LEU A 217 -7.08 18.61 0.42
N GLN A 218 -6.60 18.69 -0.81
CA GLN A 218 -7.16 19.60 -1.84
C GLN A 218 -8.66 19.39 -2.07
N ARG A 219 -9.15 18.16 -1.95
CA ARG A 219 -10.56 17.84 -2.16
C ARG A 219 -11.45 18.20 -0.98
N TYR A 220 -10.95 18.01 0.25
CA TYR A 220 -11.80 18.02 1.44
C TYR A 220 -11.41 19.08 2.48
N LEU A 221 -10.16 19.54 2.51
CA LEU A 221 -9.67 20.53 3.46
C LEU A 221 -8.47 21.32 2.88
N PRO A 222 -8.69 22.16 1.83
CA PRO A 222 -7.62 22.80 1.07
C PRO A 222 -6.70 23.69 1.91
N GLU A 223 -7.21 24.27 3.00
CA GLU A 223 -6.45 25.16 3.88
C GLU A 223 -5.24 24.48 4.56
N ARG A 224 -5.24 23.14 4.65
CA ARG A 224 -4.11 22.37 5.22
C ARG A 224 -3.10 21.90 4.18
N VAL A 225 -3.32 22.16 2.89
CA VAL A 225 -2.38 21.74 1.83
C VAL A 225 -1.01 22.39 2.02
N ALA A 226 -0.98 23.69 2.36
CA ALA A 226 0.28 24.40 2.60
C ALA A 226 1.10 23.79 3.75
N GLU A 227 0.43 23.40 4.86
CA GLU A 227 1.06 22.72 5.99
C GLU A 227 1.68 21.37 5.55
N TRP A 228 0.95 20.59 4.75
CA TRP A 228 1.43 19.32 4.21
C TRP A 228 2.64 19.48 3.29
N MET A 229 2.57 20.44 2.35
CA MET A 229 3.67 20.74 1.44
C MET A 229 4.91 21.22 2.18
N GLN A 230 4.74 22.03 3.23
CA GLN A 230 5.84 22.52 4.04
C GLN A 230 6.62 21.37 4.70
N LEU A 231 5.94 20.33 5.21
CA LEU A 231 6.59 19.14 5.75
C LEU A 231 7.48 18.45 4.70
N TYR A 232 7.00 18.39 3.46
CA TYR A 232 7.71 17.77 2.34
C TYR A 232 8.92 18.59 1.86
N GLU A 233 8.76 19.91 1.71
CA GLU A 233 9.83 20.80 1.25
C GLU A 233 10.97 20.97 2.26
N GLN A 234 10.65 20.84 3.55
CA GLN A 234 11.62 20.92 4.64
C GLN A 234 12.36 19.60 4.90
N ASP A 235 11.93 18.50 4.29
CA ASP A 235 12.55 17.20 4.50
C ASP A 235 13.90 17.11 3.74
N PRO A 236 15.03 16.90 4.44
CA PRO A 236 16.35 16.87 3.82
C PRO A 236 16.56 15.65 2.90
N THR A 237 15.72 14.63 2.99
CA THR A 237 15.80 13.42 2.14
C THR A 237 15.08 13.58 0.80
N VAL A 238 14.36 14.69 0.62
CA VAL A 238 13.63 15.04 -0.61
C VAL A 238 14.46 15.93 -1.54
N LYS A 239 15.51 16.57 -1.02
CA LYS A 239 16.49 17.32 -1.84
C LYS A 239 17.54 16.37 -2.41
#